data_AF-A0A5J6JE32-F1
#
_entry.id   AF-A0A5J6JE32-F1
#
_cell.length_a   1.000
_cell.length_b   1.000
_cell.length_c   1.000
_cell.angle_alpha   90.00
_cell.angle_beta   90.00
_cell.angle_gamma   90.00
#
_symmetry.space_group_name_H-M   'P 1'
#
loop_
_entity.id
_entity.type
_entity.pdbx_description
1 polymer ?
#
loop_
_entity_poly.entity_id
_entity_poly.type
_entity_poly.pdbx_seq_one_letter_code
_entity_poly.pdbx_strand_id
1 'polypeptide(L)'
;MVRPGPRRWLLGPGARRAGPRAPAGRAHVRPAHRGGAAAAADRVGPGRTGPPGAVRRRHPGRRVAGRRVGARDPVRRPVRRAPRGRTVTARTTAALAEPAARAWRADPYADALRTGRGPLFLRRSDGWLLPLEVERWCAEADAADATVLARCEGPVLDIGCGPGRLVAALARLGHPALGVDVTPEAVARTVRTGGTALCRSVFEPLPGEGRWGTVLLIDGNIGIGGDPGALLRRAARLAAPGGTLLVEAVPVDVDERVEVHVEDGSGGRGAAFPWARLGTRALRSRAADAGWTRAVTWYAAGRAFVQLRR
;
A
#
# COMPACT_ATOMS: atom_id res chain seq x y z
N MET A 1 64.40 11.71 7.69
CA MET A 1 63.28 11.21 6.86
C MET A 1 63.19 9.71 7.09
N VAL A 2 62.30 9.28 7.98
CA VAL A 2 62.25 7.92 8.53
C VAL A 2 61.41 7.03 7.60
N ARG A 3 62.00 5.93 7.12
CA ARG A 3 61.29 4.82 6.46
C ARG A 3 61.23 3.64 7.42
N PRO A 4 60.07 2.99 7.62
CA PRO A 4 60.02 1.63 8.11
C PRO A 4 59.76 0.65 6.96
N GLY A 5 60.63 -0.35 6.84
CA GLY A 5 60.44 -1.54 6.03
C GLY A 5 59.63 -2.63 6.77
N PRO A 6 59.26 -3.71 6.07
CA PRO A 6 58.14 -4.59 6.45
C PRO A 6 58.59 -5.77 7.32
N ARG A 7 57.64 -6.37 8.07
CA ARG A 7 57.79 -7.73 8.62
C ARG A 7 56.59 -8.59 8.28
N ARG A 8 56.85 -9.64 7.50
CA ARG A 8 55.97 -10.77 7.20
C ARG A 8 56.41 -11.97 8.06
N TRP A 9 55.43 -12.55 8.74
CA TRP A 9 55.15 -13.96 9.10
C TRP A 9 56.20 -15.07 8.92
N LEU A 10 56.29 -15.97 9.92
CA LEU A 10 56.41 -17.46 9.86
C LEU A 10 56.11 -18.01 11.29
N LEU A 11 54.94 -18.65 11.53
CA LEU A 11 54.69 -20.11 11.62
C LEU A 11 55.36 -20.87 12.79
N GLY A 12 54.52 -21.46 13.67
CA GLY A 12 54.83 -22.47 14.69
C GLY A 12 53.56 -22.94 15.43
N PRO A 13 53.48 -24.18 15.97
CA PRO A 13 52.39 -25.11 15.64
C PRO A 13 51.40 -25.46 16.77
N GLY A 14 50.18 -25.82 16.37
CA GLY A 14 49.62 -27.17 16.60
C GLY A 14 48.97 -27.57 17.94
N ALA A 15 47.65 -27.80 17.86
CA ALA A 15 46.82 -28.73 18.66
C ALA A 15 46.46 -28.31 20.11
N ARG A 16 45.21 -28.44 20.59
CA ARG A 16 44.31 -29.59 20.51
C ARG A 16 42.82 -29.18 20.58
N ARG A 17 42.00 -30.00 19.90
CA ARG A 17 40.53 -30.02 19.91
C ARG A 17 39.98 -30.46 21.28
N ALA A 18 38.87 -29.86 21.70
CA ALA A 18 37.94 -30.44 22.67
C ALA A 18 36.54 -30.47 22.04
N GLY A 19 35.96 -31.68 21.98
CA GLY A 19 34.62 -31.95 21.46
C GLY A 19 33.49 -31.65 22.45
N PRO A 20 32.23 -31.90 22.05
CA PRO A 20 31.05 -31.23 22.59
C PRO A 20 30.50 -31.89 23.86
N ARG A 21 30.06 -31.06 24.81
CA ARG A 21 29.28 -31.51 25.98
C ARG A 21 27.78 -31.59 25.62
N ALA A 22 27.19 -32.72 25.99
CA ALA A 22 25.77 -33.06 25.86
C ALA A 22 24.89 -32.32 26.91
N PRO A 23 23.55 -32.36 26.78
CA PRO A 23 22.65 -31.32 27.28
C PRO A 23 22.18 -31.54 28.71
N ALA A 24 21.91 -30.43 29.42
CA ALA A 24 21.33 -30.45 30.75
C ALA A 24 19.79 -30.60 30.70
N GLY A 25 19.31 -31.65 31.39
CA GLY A 25 18.10 -31.76 32.20
C GLY A 25 16.82 -31.00 31.81
N ARG A 26 15.80 -31.77 31.42
CA ARG A 26 14.38 -31.37 31.47
C ARG A 26 13.93 -31.13 32.92
N ALA A 27 13.20 -30.05 33.16
CA ALA A 27 12.32 -29.94 34.31
C ALA A 27 10.92 -30.49 33.94
N HIS A 28 10.50 -31.53 34.66
CA HIS A 28 9.13 -32.01 34.69
C HIS A 28 8.31 -31.15 35.65
N VAL A 29 7.22 -30.54 35.18
CA VAL A 29 6.11 -30.10 36.04
C VAL A 29 4.86 -30.85 35.58
N ARG A 30 4.26 -31.58 36.52
CA ARG A 30 3.06 -32.40 36.32
C ARG A 30 1.78 -31.55 36.24
N PRO A 31 0.73 -32.05 35.55
CA PRO A 31 -0.58 -31.42 35.45
C PRO A 31 -1.54 -31.90 36.56
N ALA A 32 -2.36 -30.98 37.09
CA ALA A 32 -3.49 -31.22 38.00
C ALA A 32 -4.27 -29.89 38.10
N HIS A 33 -5.59 -29.75 38.08
CA HIS A 33 -6.71 -30.68 38.13
C HIS A 33 -7.92 -30.13 37.35
N ARG A 34 -8.80 -31.06 36.98
CA ARG A 34 -10.17 -30.94 36.45
C ARG A 34 -11.14 -30.20 37.39
N GLY A 35 -12.22 -29.68 36.78
CA GLY A 35 -13.56 -29.52 37.37
C GLY A 35 -14.03 -28.05 37.37
N GLY A 36 -15.20 -27.67 36.85
CA GLY A 36 -16.37 -28.42 36.42
C GLY A 36 -17.34 -27.52 35.62
N ALA A 37 -18.40 -28.17 35.13
CA ALA A 37 -19.45 -27.64 34.27
C ALA A 37 -20.64 -27.03 35.05
N ALA A 38 -21.61 -26.52 34.27
CA ALA A 38 -23.00 -26.12 34.58
C ALA A 38 -23.17 -24.63 34.96
N ALA A 39 -24.23 -23.89 34.57
CA ALA A 39 -25.54 -24.19 33.97
C ALA A 39 -25.98 -22.95 33.12
N ALA A 40 -26.62 -23.06 31.95
CA ALA A 40 -28.05 -23.33 31.73
C ALA A 40 -29.00 -22.52 32.62
N ALA A 41 -29.64 -21.50 32.03
CA ALA A 41 -30.91 -20.95 32.50
C ALA A 41 -31.84 -20.85 31.29
N ASP A 42 -32.70 -21.85 31.16
CA ASP A 42 -33.94 -21.83 30.41
C ASP A 42 -35.02 -21.05 31.17
N ARG A 43 -36.09 -20.74 30.41
CA ARG A 43 -37.48 -20.39 30.81
C ARG A 43 -37.78 -18.88 30.80
N VAL A 44 -38.86 -18.37 30.19
CA VAL A 44 -40.11 -18.96 29.66
C VAL A 44 -40.83 -17.87 28.84
N GLY A 45 -41.38 -18.19 27.67
CA GLY A 45 -42.50 -17.45 27.04
C GLY A 45 -43.85 -17.98 27.57
N PRO A 46 -45.04 -17.39 27.30
CA PRO A 46 -45.48 -17.07 25.94
C PRO A 46 -46.44 -15.84 25.81
N GLY A 47 -46.80 -15.45 24.58
CA GLY A 47 -47.91 -14.52 24.34
C GLY A 47 -48.14 -14.22 22.86
N ARG A 48 -48.99 -15.02 22.21
CA ARG A 48 -49.52 -14.80 20.84
C ARG A 48 -50.56 -13.68 20.86
N THR A 49 -50.57 -12.79 19.85
CA THR A 49 -51.77 -12.32 19.15
C THR A 49 -51.38 -11.65 17.83
N GLY A 50 -52.05 -12.03 16.74
CA GLY A 50 -51.87 -11.50 15.38
C GLY A 50 -52.58 -10.14 15.12
N PRO A 51 -52.64 -9.70 13.84
CA PRO A 51 -52.70 -8.29 13.45
C PRO A 51 -54.08 -7.79 13.01
N PRO A 52 -54.21 -6.47 12.77
CA PRO A 52 -54.85 -5.98 11.55
C PRO A 52 -53.97 -4.89 10.87
N GLY A 53 -53.85 -4.75 9.55
CA GLY A 53 -54.89 -4.63 8.55
C GLY A 53 -54.98 -3.16 8.09
N ALA A 54 -54.36 -2.80 6.96
CA ALA A 54 -54.52 -1.47 6.33
C ALA A 54 -54.58 -1.55 4.80
N VAL A 55 -55.81 -1.84 4.34
CA VAL A 55 -56.59 -1.14 3.30
C VAL A 55 -55.87 -0.36 2.19
N ARG A 56 -56.17 -0.81 0.96
CA ARG A 56 -56.03 -0.16 -0.35
C ARG A 56 -56.68 1.24 -0.42
N ARG A 57 -56.17 2.14 -1.28
CA ARG A 57 -57.03 3.01 -2.12
C ARG A 57 -56.28 3.62 -3.32
N ARG A 58 -57.05 3.81 -4.39
CA ARG A 58 -56.68 4.10 -5.79
C ARG A 58 -56.67 5.62 -6.10
N HIS A 59 -56.08 5.95 -7.26
CA HIS A 59 -56.14 7.22 -8.04
C HIS A 59 -57.57 7.79 -8.25
N PRO A 60 -57.75 9.10 -8.62
CA PRO A 60 -57.52 9.67 -9.98
C PRO A 60 -56.82 11.07 -9.91
N GLY A 61 -56.22 11.70 -10.93
CA GLY A 61 -56.56 11.89 -12.34
C GLY A 61 -57.10 13.31 -12.56
N ARG A 62 -56.34 14.23 -13.18
CA ARG A 62 -56.90 15.40 -13.91
C ARG A 62 -55.92 16.02 -14.91
N ARG A 63 -56.40 16.17 -16.15
CA ARG A 63 -55.85 16.90 -17.30
C ARG A 63 -56.28 18.37 -17.24
N VAL A 64 -55.47 19.30 -17.78
CA VAL A 64 -55.85 20.49 -18.60
C VAL A 64 -54.59 20.89 -19.43
N ALA A 65 -54.59 20.71 -20.76
CA ALA A 65 -54.56 21.75 -21.83
C ALA A 65 -53.71 23.01 -21.53
N GLY A 66 -52.84 23.58 -22.37
CA GLY A 66 -52.54 23.46 -23.80
C GLY A 66 -52.26 24.87 -24.34
N ARG A 67 -51.14 25.13 -25.03
CA ARG A 67 -51.05 26.15 -26.12
C ARG A 67 -49.73 26.09 -26.89
N ARG A 68 -49.87 26.30 -28.20
CA ARG A 68 -48.86 26.30 -29.28
C ARG A 68 -48.05 27.59 -29.36
N VAL A 69 -47.02 27.54 -30.22
CA VAL A 69 -46.45 28.53 -31.19
C VAL A 69 -44.92 28.45 -31.09
N GLY A 70 -44.08 28.32 -32.12
CA GLY A 70 -44.23 28.31 -33.58
C GLY A 70 -42.85 28.03 -34.21
N ALA A 71 -42.82 27.51 -35.43
CA ALA A 71 -41.62 27.13 -36.18
C ALA A 71 -40.88 28.32 -36.79
N ARG A 72 -39.53 28.27 -36.86
CA ARG A 72 -38.70 28.81 -37.96
C ARG A 72 -37.38 28.04 -38.06
N ASP A 73 -37.04 27.66 -39.28
CA ASP A 73 -35.76 27.19 -39.84
C ASP A 73 -35.47 28.12 -41.06
N PRO A 74 -34.34 28.08 -41.79
CA PRO A 74 -32.99 27.57 -41.52
C PRO A 74 -31.87 28.58 -41.96
N VAL A 75 -30.61 28.40 -41.56
CA VAL A 75 -29.45 29.01 -42.26
C VAL A 75 -28.31 28.01 -42.44
N ARG A 76 -27.80 27.94 -43.67
CA ARG A 76 -26.78 27.02 -44.19
C ARG A 76 -25.33 27.55 -44.01
N ARG A 77 -24.42 26.62 -43.66
CA ARG A 77 -23.00 26.42 -44.09
C ARG A 77 -21.92 27.45 -43.66
N PRO A 78 -20.59 27.11 -43.68
CA PRO A 78 -19.94 25.95 -44.33
C PRO A 78 -18.94 25.11 -43.51
N VAL A 79 -18.68 23.91 -44.04
CA VAL A 79 -17.66 22.93 -43.67
C VAL A 79 -16.27 23.40 -44.12
N ARG A 80 -15.27 23.37 -43.22
CA ARG A 80 -13.85 23.56 -43.58
C ARG A 80 -13.15 22.22 -43.76
N ARG A 81 -12.42 22.12 -44.88
CA ARG A 81 -11.59 20.99 -45.33
C ARG A 81 -10.40 20.74 -44.40
N ALA A 82 -10.05 19.46 -44.23
CA ALA A 82 -8.78 18.99 -43.68
C ALA A 82 -7.64 19.14 -44.71
N PRO A 83 -6.39 19.46 -44.29
CA PRO A 83 -5.23 19.31 -45.15
C PRO A 83 -4.62 17.90 -44.99
N ARG A 84 -4.36 17.26 -46.12
CA ARG A 84 -3.57 16.03 -46.25
C ARG A 84 -2.07 16.37 -46.27
N GLY A 85 -1.28 15.57 -45.54
CA GLY A 85 0.01 15.06 -46.00
C GLY A 85 1.26 15.93 -45.85
N ARG A 86 2.03 15.70 -44.77
CA ARG A 86 3.50 15.68 -44.84
C ARG A 86 3.99 14.37 -44.24
N THR A 87 4.48 13.48 -45.11
CA THR A 87 5.14 12.24 -44.74
C THR A 87 6.47 12.59 -44.08
N VAL A 88 6.52 12.57 -42.75
CA VAL A 88 7.78 12.56 -42.03
C VAL A 88 8.32 11.14 -42.11
N THR A 89 9.51 11.01 -42.69
CA THR A 89 10.27 9.78 -42.84
C THR A 89 10.35 9.02 -41.51
N ALA A 90 9.64 7.89 -41.44
CA ALA A 90 9.57 6.98 -40.28
C ALA A 90 10.86 6.18 -40.04
N ARG A 91 12.03 6.72 -40.39
CA ARG A 91 13.32 6.01 -40.29
C ARG A 91 14.31 6.63 -39.30
N THR A 92 13.94 7.73 -38.63
CA THR A 92 14.81 8.43 -37.67
C THR A 92 14.22 8.56 -36.26
N THR A 93 13.08 7.91 -35.98
CA THR A 93 12.51 7.81 -34.62
C THR A 93 12.74 6.45 -33.97
N ALA A 94 12.98 5.39 -34.75
CA ALA A 94 13.23 4.05 -34.21
C ALA A 94 14.58 3.97 -33.45
N ALA A 95 15.62 4.66 -33.93
CA ALA A 95 16.96 4.60 -33.33
C ALA A 95 17.12 5.45 -32.05
N LEU A 96 16.25 6.47 -31.84
CA LEU A 96 16.21 7.27 -30.61
C LEU A 96 15.16 6.77 -29.60
N ALA A 97 14.22 5.93 -30.03
CA ALA A 97 13.23 5.29 -29.15
C ALA A 97 13.83 4.10 -28.37
N GLU A 98 14.79 3.38 -28.94
CA GLU A 98 15.43 2.23 -28.27
C GLU A 98 16.19 2.59 -26.98
N PRO A 99 17.03 3.64 -26.91
CA PRO A 99 17.73 4.02 -25.69
C PRO A 99 16.79 4.54 -24.59
N ALA A 100 15.76 5.30 -24.96
CA ALA A 100 14.75 5.80 -24.03
C ALA A 100 13.84 4.66 -23.53
N ALA A 101 13.46 3.73 -24.39
CA ALA A 101 12.73 2.53 -24.00
C ALA A 101 13.61 1.58 -23.15
N ARG A 102 14.93 1.51 -23.38
CA ARG A 102 15.87 0.77 -22.52
C ARG A 102 16.07 1.44 -21.15
N ALA A 103 16.09 2.77 -21.11
CA ALA A 103 16.16 3.54 -19.88
C ALA A 103 14.87 3.40 -19.03
N TRP A 104 13.72 3.13 -19.66
CA TRP A 104 12.48 2.72 -18.97
C TRP A 104 12.44 1.22 -18.63
N ARG A 105 13.15 0.36 -19.38
CA ARG A 105 13.20 -1.10 -19.18
C ARG A 105 14.17 -1.58 -18.09
N ALA A 106 14.90 -0.67 -17.44
CA ALA A 106 15.89 -1.02 -16.43
C ALA A 106 15.76 -0.12 -15.19
N ASP A 107 14.52 0.08 -14.73
CA ASP A 107 14.33 0.46 -13.33
C ASP A 107 14.52 -0.82 -12.48
N PRO A 108 15.56 -0.88 -11.63
CA PRO A 108 15.81 -2.03 -10.77
C PRO A 108 14.58 -2.47 -9.98
N TYR A 109 13.69 -1.53 -9.61
CA TYR A 109 12.45 -1.86 -8.93
C TYR A 109 11.47 -2.63 -9.83
N ALA A 110 11.24 -2.15 -11.06
CA ALA A 110 10.37 -2.81 -12.03
C ALA A 110 10.85 -4.23 -12.35
N ASP A 111 12.17 -4.41 -12.49
CA ASP A 111 12.78 -5.72 -12.75
C ASP A 111 12.59 -6.68 -11.58
N ALA A 112 12.84 -6.20 -10.34
CA ALA A 112 12.62 -6.97 -9.12
C ALA A 112 11.16 -7.39 -8.95
N LEU A 113 10.20 -6.51 -9.28
CA LEU A 113 8.77 -6.85 -9.23
C LEU A 113 8.36 -7.87 -10.30
N ARG A 114 9.03 -7.87 -11.46
CA ARG A 114 8.76 -8.84 -12.54
C ARG A 114 9.25 -10.24 -12.18
N THR A 115 10.43 -10.34 -11.57
CA THR A 115 11.00 -11.62 -11.13
C THR A 115 10.44 -12.06 -9.77
N GLY A 116 9.92 -11.12 -8.99
CA GLY A 116 9.53 -11.31 -7.59
C GLY A 116 10.71 -11.56 -6.67
N ARG A 117 11.91 -11.10 -7.05
CA ARG A 117 13.15 -11.34 -6.33
C ARG A 117 14.00 -10.08 -6.25
N GLY A 118 14.62 -9.89 -5.09
CA GLY A 118 15.71 -8.93 -4.89
C GLY A 118 17.09 -9.53 -5.22
N PRO A 119 18.17 -8.96 -4.66
CA PRO A 119 18.15 -7.89 -3.66
C PRO A 119 17.77 -6.54 -4.27
N LEU A 120 17.18 -5.67 -3.44
CA LEU A 120 16.86 -4.30 -3.80
C LEU A 120 17.02 -3.42 -2.57
N PHE A 121 17.53 -2.20 -2.76
CA PHE A 121 17.81 -1.29 -1.66
C PHE A 121 17.38 0.13 -1.98
N LEU A 122 17.00 0.89 -0.96
CA LEU A 122 17.11 2.35 -1.00
C LEU A 122 18.52 2.74 -0.54
N ARG A 123 19.21 3.53 -1.37
CA ARG A 123 20.56 4.02 -1.13
C ARG A 123 20.55 5.54 -0.96
N ARG A 124 21.13 6.04 0.14
CA ARG A 124 21.43 7.47 0.34
C ARG A 124 22.84 7.79 -0.15
N SER A 125 23.10 9.05 -0.46
CA SER A 125 24.40 9.54 -0.97
C SER A 125 25.59 9.29 -0.05
N ASP A 126 25.36 9.20 1.26
CA ASP A 126 26.39 8.92 2.28
C ASP A 126 26.69 7.42 2.49
N GLY A 127 26.07 6.56 1.69
CA GLY A 127 26.28 5.13 1.71
C GLY A 127 25.32 4.34 2.62
N TRP A 128 24.37 5.01 3.28
CA TRP A 128 23.30 4.31 3.99
C TRP A 128 22.44 3.46 3.05
N LEU A 129 22.06 2.27 3.50
CA LEU A 129 21.26 1.29 2.79
C LEU A 129 20.07 0.85 3.62
N LEU A 130 18.90 0.78 2.97
CA LEU A 130 17.72 0.10 3.50
C LEU A 130 17.30 -1.02 2.54
N PRO A 131 17.39 -2.29 2.96
CA PRO A 131 16.86 -3.41 2.18
C PRO A 131 15.36 -3.28 1.95
N LEU A 132 14.94 -3.58 0.72
CA LEU A 132 13.54 -3.66 0.33
C LEU A 132 13.11 -5.12 0.27
N GLU A 133 11.95 -5.40 0.85
CA GLU A 133 11.46 -6.76 1.11
C GLU A 133 10.67 -7.31 -0.08
N VAL A 134 11.28 -7.28 -1.27
CA VAL A 134 10.62 -7.58 -2.56
C VAL A 134 9.88 -8.91 -2.54
N GLU A 135 10.54 -9.96 -2.04
CA GLU A 135 9.97 -11.30 -1.95
C GLU A 135 8.72 -11.31 -1.05
N ARG A 136 8.76 -10.61 0.09
CA ARG A 136 7.60 -10.49 0.99
C ARG A 136 6.47 -9.74 0.30
N TRP A 137 6.77 -8.62 -0.36
CA TRP A 137 5.75 -7.85 -1.08
C TRP A 137 5.08 -8.69 -2.16
N CYS A 138 5.88 -9.52 -2.84
CA CYS A 138 5.47 -10.38 -3.94
C CYS A 138 4.75 -11.67 -3.52
N ALA A 139 4.80 -12.03 -2.24
CA ALA A 139 4.14 -13.18 -1.65
C ALA A 139 2.68 -12.86 -1.26
N GLU A 140 1.98 -13.87 -0.74
CA GLU A 140 0.66 -13.68 -0.13
C GLU A 140 0.76 -12.86 1.16
N ALA A 141 -0.36 -12.21 1.52
CA ALA A 141 -0.47 -11.48 2.78
C ALA A 141 -0.14 -12.37 3.99
N ASP A 142 0.77 -11.89 4.85
CA ASP A 142 1.27 -12.63 6.01
C ASP A 142 0.41 -12.43 7.28
N ALA A 143 0.86 -13.00 8.40
CA ALA A 143 0.16 -12.88 9.67
C ALA A 143 0.09 -11.45 10.22
N ALA A 144 1.07 -10.59 9.92
CA ALA A 144 1.02 -9.18 10.30
C ALA A 144 0.05 -8.42 9.39
N ASP A 145 0.06 -8.69 8.09
CA ASP A 145 -0.90 -8.14 7.14
C ASP A 145 -2.34 -8.51 7.54
N ALA A 146 -2.59 -9.75 7.98
CA ALA A 146 -3.90 -10.17 8.49
C ALA A 146 -4.41 -9.28 9.65
N THR A 147 -3.51 -8.75 10.50
CA THR A 147 -3.91 -7.81 11.56
C THR A 147 -4.33 -6.45 11.02
N VAL A 148 -3.76 -6.01 9.89
CA VAL A 148 -4.16 -4.78 9.18
C VAL A 148 -5.52 -5.01 8.51
N LEU A 149 -5.66 -6.11 7.77
CA LEU A 149 -6.89 -6.46 7.04
C LEU A 149 -8.10 -6.57 7.97
N ALA A 150 -7.94 -7.16 9.16
CA ALA A 150 -9.00 -7.27 10.17
C ALA A 150 -9.48 -5.92 10.73
N ARG A 151 -8.74 -4.82 10.50
CA ARG A 151 -9.08 -3.46 10.92
C ARG A 151 -9.66 -2.62 9.78
N CYS A 152 -9.70 -3.16 8.57
CA CYS A 152 -10.26 -2.46 7.42
C CYS A 152 -11.79 -2.36 7.53
N GLU A 153 -12.30 -1.15 7.43
CA GLU A 153 -13.73 -0.82 7.42
C GLU A 153 -14.08 -0.13 6.09
N GLY A 154 -15.21 -0.53 5.49
CA GLY A 154 -15.70 0.05 4.24
C GLY A 154 -14.78 -0.22 3.04
N PRO A 155 -14.89 0.58 1.96
CA PRO A 155 -14.02 0.47 0.80
C PRO A 155 -12.58 0.92 1.16
N VAL A 156 -11.59 0.20 0.64
CA VAL A 156 -10.17 0.36 1.01
C VAL A 156 -9.34 0.94 -0.14
N LEU A 157 -8.54 1.97 0.15
CA LEU A 157 -7.52 2.48 -0.74
C LEU A 157 -6.13 2.09 -0.23
N ASP A 158 -5.35 1.39 -1.02
CA ASP A 158 -3.96 1.03 -0.72
C ASP A 158 -2.99 1.93 -1.50
N ILE A 159 -2.31 2.84 -0.79
CA ILE A 159 -1.41 3.83 -1.39
C ILE A 159 -0.01 3.24 -1.48
N GLY A 160 0.57 3.20 -2.68
CA GLY A 160 1.85 2.53 -2.93
C GLY A 160 1.69 1.01 -2.86
N CYS A 161 0.62 0.48 -3.45
CA CYS A 161 0.21 -0.92 -3.25
C CYS A 161 1.25 -1.97 -3.72
N GLY A 162 2.27 -1.54 -4.49
CA GLY A 162 3.31 -2.40 -5.01
C GLY A 162 2.71 -3.60 -5.77
N PRO A 163 3.26 -4.81 -5.60
CA PRO A 163 2.75 -6.01 -6.29
C PRO A 163 1.37 -6.49 -5.80
N GLY A 164 0.70 -5.75 -4.90
CA GLY A 164 -0.74 -5.86 -4.68
C GLY A 164 -1.20 -6.90 -3.68
N ARG A 165 -0.31 -7.44 -2.83
CA ARG A 165 -0.69 -8.53 -1.91
C ARG A 165 -1.86 -8.19 -0.99
N LEU A 166 -1.92 -6.95 -0.49
CA LEU A 166 -3.01 -6.50 0.39
C LEU A 166 -4.31 -6.30 -0.40
N VAL A 167 -4.22 -5.70 -1.59
CA VAL A 167 -5.36 -5.50 -2.50
C VAL A 167 -5.96 -6.85 -2.91
N ALA A 168 -5.14 -7.82 -3.29
CA ALA A 168 -5.57 -9.17 -3.64
C ALA A 168 -6.20 -9.90 -2.44
N ALA A 169 -5.61 -9.77 -1.25
CA ALA A 169 -6.19 -10.35 -0.03
C ALA A 169 -7.55 -9.72 0.33
N LEU A 170 -7.69 -8.39 0.23
CA LEU A 170 -8.95 -7.68 0.43
C LEU A 170 -10.03 -8.15 -0.56
N ALA A 171 -9.66 -8.31 -1.84
CA ALA A 171 -10.56 -8.83 -2.86
C ALA A 171 -11.05 -10.26 -2.53
N ARG A 172 -10.16 -11.15 -2.09
CA ARG A 172 -10.52 -12.50 -1.64
C ARG A 172 -11.45 -12.51 -0.41
N LEU A 173 -11.32 -11.51 0.46
CA LEU A 173 -12.20 -11.30 1.61
C LEU A 173 -13.52 -10.59 1.25
N GLY A 174 -13.73 -10.22 -0.01
CA GLY A 174 -14.94 -9.52 -0.47
C GLY A 174 -14.98 -8.03 -0.14
N HIS A 175 -13.86 -7.43 0.29
CA HIS A 175 -13.76 -5.99 0.50
C HIS A 175 -13.56 -5.26 -0.83
N PRO A 176 -14.35 -4.22 -1.14
CA PRO A 176 -14.03 -3.32 -2.25
C PRO A 176 -12.69 -2.63 -1.99
N ALA A 177 -11.70 -2.87 -2.85
CA ALA A 177 -10.35 -2.33 -2.69
C ALA A 177 -9.78 -1.79 -4.00
N LEU A 178 -9.01 -0.70 -3.91
CA LEU A 178 -8.22 -0.15 -5.01
C LEU A 178 -6.79 0.06 -4.54
N GLY A 179 -5.84 -0.50 -5.26
CA GLY A 179 -4.43 -0.14 -5.15
C GLY A 179 -4.08 1.05 -6.05
N VAL A 180 -3.22 1.94 -5.58
CA VAL A 180 -2.57 2.95 -6.43
C VAL A 180 -1.06 2.82 -6.33
N ASP A 181 -0.39 2.82 -7.48
CA ASP A 181 1.07 2.77 -7.57
C ASP A 181 1.53 3.50 -8.82
N VAL A 182 2.75 4.04 -8.84
CA VAL A 182 3.32 4.72 -10.02
C VAL A 182 4.01 3.76 -10.97
N THR A 183 4.32 2.54 -10.52
CA THR A 183 5.06 1.54 -11.30
C THR A 183 4.10 0.64 -12.08
N PRO A 184 4.17 0.64 -13.44
CA PRO A 184 3.28 -0.19 -14.26
C PRO A 184 3.37 -1.69 -13.94
N GLU A 185 4.55 -2.21 -13.62
CA GLU A 185 4.79 -3.61 -13.27
C GLU A 185 4.08 -4.02 -11.97
N ALA A 186 4.06 -3.13 -10.98
CA ALA A 186 3.32 -3.28 -9.72
C ALA A 186 1.82 -3.46 -10.02
N VAL A 187 1.24 -2.51 -10.74
CA VAL A 187 -0.18 -2.52 -11.13
C VAL A 187 -0.54 -3.75 -11.96
N ALA A 188 0.27 -4.08 -12.96
CA ALA A 188 0.04 -5.26 -13.80
C ALA A 188 0.06 -6.56 -12.98
N ARG A 189 0.94 -6.66 -11.97
CA ARG A 189 0.98 -7.79 -11.06
C ARG A 189 -0.23 -7.83 -10.12
N THR A 190 -0.64 -6.70 -9.57
CA THR A 190 -1.86 -6.60 -8.74
C THR A 190 -3.09 -7.08 -9.50
N VAL A 191 -3.25 -6.67 -10.76
CA VAL A 191 -4.37 -7.13 -11.60
C VAL A 191 -4.28 -8.63 -11.88
N ARG A 192 -3.09 -9.15 -12.22
CA ARG A 192 -2.89 -10.60 -12.44
C ARG A 192 -3.19 -11.46 -11.22
N THR A 193 -3.00 -10.93 -10.01
CA THR A 193 -3.26 -11.61 -8.74
C THR A 193 -4.71 -11.44 -8.24
N GLY A 194 -5.58 -10.81 -9.04
CA GLY A 194 -7.01 -10.67 -8.75
C GLY A 194 -7.39 -9.39 -7.99
N GLY A 195 -6.45 -8.47 -7.79
CA GLY A 195 -6.71 -7.14 -7.23
C GLY A 195 -7.13 -6.11 -8.29
N THR A 196 -7.69 -4.98 -7.84
CA THR A 196 -7.93 -3.80 -8.70
C THR A 196 -6.86 -2.76 -8.41
N ALA A 197 -6.15 -2.27 -9.44
CA ALA A 197 -5.12 -1.26 -9.25
C ALA A 197 -5.12 -0.21 -10.37
N LEU A 198 -4.63 0.99 -10.04
CA LEU A 198 -4.50 2.13 -10.94
C LEU A 198 -3.04 2.62 -10.95
N CYS A 199 -2.47 2.73 -12.15
CA CYS A 199 -1.14 3.30 -12.36
C CYS A 199 -1.21 4.83 -12.29
N ARG A 200 -0.97 5.41 -11.11
CA ARG A 200 -1.11 6.84 -10.84
C ARG A 200 -0.42 7.23 -9.53
N SER A 201 0.09 8.46 -9.46
CA SER A 201 0.55 9.02 -8.19
C SER A 201 -0.62 9.28 -7.24
N VAL A 202 -0.41 9.01 -5.94
CA VAL A 202 -1.40 9.36 -4.90
C VAL A 202 -1.68 10.87 -4.85
N PHE A 203 -0.75 11.71 -5.31
CA PHE A 203 -0.90 13.16 -5.33
C PHE A 203 -1.76 13.67 -6.49
N GLU A 204 -2.04 12.84 -7.49
CA GLU A 204 -2.96 13.14 -8.58
C GLU A 204 -4.42 12.81 -8.20
N PRO A 205 -5.42 13.32 -8.93
CA PRO A 205 -6.82 12.98 -8.69
C PRO A 205 -7.08 11.47 -8.76
N LEU A 206 -7.73 10.91 -7.74
CA LEU A 206 -8.06 9.49 -7.63
C LEU A 206 -9.58 9.26 -7.69
N PRO A 207 -10.06 8.11 -8.17
CA PRO A 207 -11.47 7.76 -7.99
C PRO A 207 -11.78 7.61 -6.48
N GLY A 208 -13.01 7.94 -6.08
CA GLY A 208 -13.44 7.70 -4.72
C GLY A 208 -12.95 8.70 -3.67
N GLU A 209 -12.34 9.83 -4.03
CA GLU A 209 -11.86 10.79 -3.02
C GLU A 209 -12.99 11.21 -2.06
N GLY A 210 -12.67 11.23 -0.76
CA GLY A 210 -13.59 11.51 0.32
C GLY A 210 -14.60 10.39 0.62
N ARG A 211 -14.42 9.19 0.03
CA ARG A 211 -15.35 8.06 0.20
C ARG A 211 -14.69 6.77 0.69
N TRP A 212 -13.36 6.75 0.82
CA TRP A 212 -12.63 5.57 1.29
C TRP A 212 -12.83 5.38 2.80
N GLY A 213 -13.40 4.23 3.20
CA GLY A 213 -13.60 3.91 4.62
C GLY A 213 -12.27 3.64 5.32
N THR A 214 -11.33 3.03 4.60
CA THR A 214 -9.97 2.80 5.07
C THR A 214 -8.94 3.21 4.01
N VAL A 215 -7.87 3.85 4.46
CA VAL A 215 -6.68 4.17 3.65
C VAL A 215 -5.48 3.45 4.27
N LEU A 216 -4.64 2.83 3.44
CA LEU A 216 -3.46 2.09 3.87
C LEU A 216 -2.16 2.79 3.42
N LEU A 217 -1.17 2.79 4.31
CA LEU A 217 0.23 3.17 4.06
C LEU A 217 1.14 2.12 4.72
N ILE A 218 1.27 0.96 4.08
CA ILE A 218 2.00 -0.21 4.60
C ILE A 218 3.39 -0.31 3.94
N ASP A 219 4.34 -1.05 4.50
CA ASP A 219 5.70 -1.25 3.97
C ASP A 219 6.53 0.04 3.84
N GLY A 220 6.31 0.99 4.75
CA GLY A 220 7.03 2.26 4.76
C GLY A 220 6.48 3.30 3.79
N ASN A 221 5.30 3.07 3.20
CA ASN A 221 4.67 4.01 2.25
C ASN A 221 4.36 5.40 2.81
N ILE A 222 4.42 5.59 4.14
CA ILE A 222 4.43 6.94 4.75
C ILE A 222 5.58 7.83 4.24
N GLY A 223 6.63 7.22 3.67
CA GLY A 223 7.77 7.90 3.07
C GLY A 223 7.53 8.48 1.67
N ILE A 224 6.43 8.12 1.00
CA ILE A 224 6.15 8.52 -0.38
C ILE A 224 6.13 10.05 -0.51
N GLY A 225 6.92 10.57 -1.46
CA GLY A 225 7.06 12.00 -1.73
C GLY A 225 7.91 12.78 -0.73
N GLY A 226 8.47 12.12 0.29
CA GLY A 226 9.40 12.70 1.27
C GLY A 226 8.83 13.77 2.20
N ASP A 227 7.53 14.09 2.08
CA ASP A 227 6.80 14.93 3.04
C ASP A 227 5.63 14.15 3.67
N PRO A 228 5.87 13.49 4.81
CA PRO A 228 4.84 12.76 5.55
C PRO A 228 3.64 13.63 5.92
N GLY A 229 3.86 14.92 6.21
CA GLY A 229 2.77 15.83 6.56
C GLY A 229 1.85 16.09 5.36
N ALA A 230 2.43 16.28 4.17
CA ALA A 230 1.66 16.41 2.94
C ALA A 230 0.90 15.13 2.60
N LEU A 231 1.53 13.97 2.76
CA LEU A 231 0.91 12.67 2.53
C LEU A 231 -0.22 12.37 3.52
N LEU A 232 -0.05 12.67 4.80
CA LEU A 232 -1.10 12.53 5.82
C LEU A 232 -2.31 13.43 5.53
N ARG A 233 -2.08 14.68 5.12
CA ARG A 233 -3.16 15.58 4.66
C ARG A 233 -3.82 15.07 3.38
N ARG A 234 -3.05 14.47 2.47
CA ARG A 234 -3.60 13.85 1.25
C ARG A 234 -4.48 12.66 1.60
N ALA A 235 -4.02 11.76 2.47
CA ALA A 235 -4.79 10.63 2.97
C ALA A 235 -6.10 11.09 3.65
N ALA A 236 -6.07 12.18 4.42
CA ALA A 236 -7.27 12.73 5.05
C ALA A 236 -8.33 13.18 4.02
N ARG A 237 -7.91 13.75 2.88
CA ARG A 237 -8.82 14.11 1.78
C ARG A 237 -9.39 12.89 1.05
N LEU A 238 -8.64 11.79 1.02
CA LEU A 238 -9.07 10.54 0.38
C LEU A 238 -10.07 9.78 1.25
N ALA A 239 -9.86 9.77 2.57
CA ALA A 239 -10.74 9.10 3.52
C ALA A 239 -12.12 9.77 3.62
N ALA A 240 -13.16 8.96 3.83
CA ALA A 240 -14.48 9.42 4.22
C ALA A 240 -14.44 10.10 5.61
N PRO A 241 -15.42 10.95 5.95
CA PRO A 241 -15.63 11.36 7.33
C PRO A 241 -15.78 10.13 8.25
N GLY A 242 -15.07 10.10 9.39
CA GLY A 242 -15.01 8.93 10.27
C GLY A 242 -14.14 7.76 9.76
N GLY A 243 -13.52 7.93 8.59
CA GLY A 243 -12.64 6.94 7.98
C GLY A 243 -11.36 6.69 8.78
N THR A 244 -10.67 5.60 8.43
CA THR A 244 -9.47 5.13 9.11
C THR A 244 -8.25 5.25 8.21
N LEU A 245 -7.11 5.62 8.79
CA LEU A 245 -5.80 5.46 8.17
C LEU A 245 -4.99 4.42 8.96
N LEU A 246 -4.54 3.37 8.28
CA LEU A 246 -3.64 2.35 8.84
C LEU A 246 -2.25 2.54 8.24
N VAL A 247 -1.24 2.73 9.09
CA VAL A 247 0.13 3.04 8.69
C VAL A 247 1.09 2.05 9.34
N GLU A 248 2.01 1.48 8.57
CA GLU A 248 3.18 0.81 9.11
C GLU A 248 4.28 1.84 9.41
N ALA A 249 4.73 1.86 10.66
CA ALA A 249 5.80 2.70 11.14
C ALA A 249 7.10 1.91 11.27
N VAL A 250 8.22 2.61 11.21
CA VAL A 250 9.52 2.01 11.52
C VAL A 250 9.54 1.63 13.02
N PRO A 251 9.95 0.41 13.41
CA PRO A 251 9.95 -0.04 14.81
C PRO A 251 11.12 0.54 15.64
N VAL A 252 11.54 1.77 15.33
CA VAL A 252 12.51 2.57 16.10
C VAL A 252 12.08 4.04 16.11
N ASP A 253 12.58 4.83 17.05
CA ASP A 253 12.31 6.27 17.05
C ASP A 253 13.11 6.95 15.92
N VAL A 254 12.40 7.43 14.91
CA VAL A 254 12.97 8.09 13.73
C VAL A 254 11.97 9.11 13.19
N ASP A 255 12.48 10.25 12.75
CA ASP A 255 11.75 11.25 11.97
C ASP A 255 12.73 11.88 10.99
N GLU A 256 12.85 11.28 9.82
CA GLU A 256 13.83 11.73 8.83
C GLU A 256 13.23 11.91 7.44
N ARG A 257 13.84 12.82 6.70
CA ARG A 257 13.60 13.07 5.28
C ARG A 257 14.96 13.02 4.59
N VAL A 258 15.05 12.22 3.53
CA VAL A 258 16.30 11.90 2.85
C VAL A 258 16.07 11.86 1.36
N GLU A 259 17.12 12.13 0.58
CA GLU A 259 17.13 11.79 -0.84
C GLU A 259 17.75 10.40 -1.01
N VAL A 260 17.07 9.54 -1.77
CA VAL A 260 17.49 8.15 -2.03
C VAL A 260 17.31 7.80 -3.49
N HIS A 261 17.97 6.73 -3.94
CA HIS A 261 17.64 6.04 -5.18
C HIS A 261 17.52 4.54 -4.92
N VAL A 262 16.85 3.84 -5.84
CA VAL A 262 16.79 2.37 -5.81
C VAL A 262 18.07 1.78 -6.42
N GLU A 263 18.62 0.72 -5.83
CA GLU A 263 19.77 -0.02 -6.33
C GLU A 263 19.57 -1.54 -6.21
N ASP A 264 20.04 -2.35 -7.18
CA ASP A 264 19.96 -3.82 -7.16
C ASP A 264 21.21 -4.53 -6.57
N GLY A 265 22.21 -3.77 -6.12
CA GLY A 265 23.47 -4.31 -5.61
C GLY A 265 24.40 -4.92 -6.67
N SER A 266 24.02 -4.89 -7.95
CA SER A 266 24.82 -5.30 -9.11
C SER A 266 25.24 -4.12 -10.00
N GLY A 267 24.95 -2.89 -9.57
CA GLY A 267 25.29 -1.65 -10.25
C GLY A 267 24.12 -1.01 -11.01
N GLY A 268 22.95 -1.66 -11.06
CA GLY A 268 21.72 -1.04 -11.57
C GLY A 268 21.17 -0.04 -10.56
N ARG A 269 20.86 1.18 -11.03
CA ARG A 269 20.35 2.27 -10.18
C ARG A 269 19.21 3.05 -10.84
N GLY A 270 18.20 3.36 -10.05
CA GLY A 270 17.11 4.26 -10.43
C GLY A 270 17.47 5.73 -10.26
N ALA A 271 16.54 6.62 -10.62
CA ALA A 271 16.65 8.05 -10.35
C ALA A 271 16.57 8.35 -8.84
N ALA A 272 17.17 9.47 -8.42
CA ALA A 272 17.04 9.96 -7.05
C ALA A 272 15.66 10.57 -6.81
N PHE A 273 15.11 10.39 -5.60
CA PHE A 273 13.82 10.93 -5.18
C PHE A 273 13.79 11.15 -3.65
N PRO A 274 12.92 12.07 -3.17
CA PRO A 274 12.76 12.30 -1.74
C PRO A 274 11.96 11.17 -1.08
N TRP A 275 12.43 10.74 0.09
CA TRP A 275 11.82 9.71 0.92
C TRP A 275 11.82 10.13 2.39
N ALA A 276 10.94 9.54 3.18
CA ALA A 276 10.89 9.79 4.62
C ALA A 276 10.69 8.50 5.42
N ARG A 277 11.16 8.50 6.67
CA ARG A 277 10.99 7.39 7.61
C ARG A 277 10.52 7.93 8.95
N LEU A 278 9.51 7.26 9.51
CA LEU A 278 8.83 7.69 10.72
C LEU A 278 8.63 6.49 11.65
N GLY A 279 9.06 6.67 12.89
CA GLY A 279 8.65 5.87 14.02
C GLY A 279 7.26 6.27 14.51
N THR A 280 6.68 5.44 15.38
CA THR A 280 5.33 5.64 15.91
C THR A 280 5.12 7.01 16.57
N ARG A 281 6.13 7.53 17.30
CA ARG A 281 6.05 8.83 18.00
C ARG A 281 5.90 9.98 17.00
N ALA A 282 6.82 10.08 16.04
CA ALA A 282 6.83 11.12 15.01
C ALA A 282 5.56 11.07 14.15
N LEU A 283 5.15 9.87 13.75
CA LEU A 283 3.92 9.65 12.99
C LEU A 283 2.70 10.19 13.73
N ARG A 284 2.53 9.89 15.02
CA ARG A 284 1.40 10.38 15.81
C ARG A 284 1.38 11.90 15.93
N SER A 285 2.54 12.53 16.12
CA SER A 285 2.65 13.99 16.18
C SER A 285 2.17 14.63 14.88
N ARG A 286 2.73 14.19 13.74
CA ARG A 286 2.40 14.75 12.42
C ARG A 286 0.96 14.42 11.99
N ALA A 287 0.42 13.29 12.43
CA ALA A 287 -0.96 12.90 12.17
C ALA A 287 -1.96 13.86 12.83
N ALA A 288 -1.69 14.28 14.07
CA ALA A 288 -2.51 15.27 14.77
C ALA A 288 -2.58 16.60 13.99
N ASP A 289 -1.42 17.09 13.50
CA ASP A 289 -1.34 18.31 12.69
C ASP A 289 -2.08 18.19 11.34
N ALA A 290 -2.26 16.96 10.84
CA ALA A 290 -2.97 16.66 9.60
C ALA A 290 -4.48 16.39 9.80
N GLY A 291 -5.00 16.59 11.01
CA GLY A 291 -6.41 16.42 11.34
C GLY A 291 -6.82 14.96 11.61
N TRP A 292 -5.86 14.08 11.83
CA TRP A 292 -6.13 12.72 12.29
C TRP A 292 -6.18 12.69 13.82
N THR A 293 -7.26 12.12 14.34
CA THR A 293 -7.52 11.95 15.76
C THR A 293 -7.31 10.49 16.18
N ARG A 294 -7.25 10.25 17.49
CA ARG A 294 -7.23 8.92 18.14
C ARG A 294 -6.29 7.89 17.49
N ALA A 295 -5.08 7.77 18.05
CA ALA A 295 -4.10 6.78 17.61
C ALA A 295 -4.18 5.50 18.45
N VAL A 296 -4.40 4.35 17.80
CA VAL A 296 -4.18 3.02 18.39
C VAL A 296 -2.95 2.41 17.76
N THR A 297 -2.02 1.91 18.57
CA THR A 297 -0.77 1.32 18.10
C THR A 297 -0.77 -0.17 18.41
N TRP A 298 -0.26 -0.99 17.49
CA TRP A 298 -0.03 -2.40 17.75
C TRP A 298 1.24 -2.90 17.08
N TYR A 299 1.70 -4.07 17.54
CA TYR A 299 2.85 -4.76 16.98
C TYR A 299 2.42 -6.15 16.53
N ALA A 300 2.88 -6.59 15.35
CA ALA A 300 2.67 -7.93 14.84
C ALA A 300 3.85 -8.37 13.98
N ALA A 301 4.37 -9.58 14.22
CA ALA A 301 5.52 -10.16 13.51
C ALA A 301 6.72 -9.19 13.34
N GLY A 302 7.06 -8.44 14.40
CA GLY A 302 8.18 -7.49 14.38
C GLY A 302 7.90 -6.15 13.68
N ARG A 303 6.69 -5.94 13.16
CA ARG A 303 6.27 -4.70 12.48
C ARG A 303 5.41 -3.86 13.42
N ALA A 304 5.58 -2.53 13.36
CA ALA A 304 4.87 -1.56 14.17
C ALA A 304 3.78 -0.87 13.33
N PHE A 305 2.57 -0.78 13.85
CA PHE A 305 1.45 -0.20 13.13
C PHE A 305 0.72 0.86 13.96
N VAL A 306 0.13 1.83 13.26
CA VAL A 306 -0.69 2.89 13.82
C VAL A 306 -2.00 2.99 13.07
N GLN A 307 -3.10 2.93 13.80
CA GLN A 307 -4.44 3.21 13.33
C GLN A 307 -4.84 4.60 13.79
N LEU A 308 -5.27 5.42 12.83
CA LEU A 308 -5.70 6.80 13.01
C LEU A 308 -7.15 6.95 12.54
N ARG A 309 -7.92 7.85 13.15
CA ARG A 309 -9.31 8.14 12.77
C ARG A 309 -9.46 9.59 12.33
N ARG A 310 -10.32 9.83 11.34
CA ARG A 310 -10.63 11.17 10.87
C ARG A 310 -11.82 11.76 11.63
#